data_AF-A0A4S2AKQ6-F1
#
_entry.id   AF-A0A4S2AKQ6-F1
#
_cell.length_a   1.000
_cell.length_b   1.000
_cell.length_c   1.000
_cell.angle_alpha   90.00
_cell.angle_beta   90.00
_cell.angle_gamma   90.00
#
_symmetry.space_group_name_H-M   'P 1'
#
loop_
_entity.id
_entity.type
_entity.pdbx_description
1 polymer ?
#
loop_
_entity_poly.entity_id
_entity_poly.type
_entity_poly.pdbx_seq_one_letter_code
_entity_poly.pdbx_strand_id
1 'polypeptide(L)'
;MEIKRYSDESDAYYEARKLWNEFKEIALFEARYYLKHKVLEILSNYIIKNTITIEEGEIFYRARIIDDKALKDHMVYQCYGLPDGERLNIKYHSKSNPFRGLSKEASFVPPKEIYIKEGRANPKYVRCLYMAESPVTALFEVRPLISDSVNIAQIKVNQKLKVADITIDLNMNYYKDAEFELCIMNMIQGAFSKPTNNPDDYIPSQIISEYLKSIGYEGIRFNSSLHQDGVNLTVYNFSKCEAISSQDFRIEDIKITARAACGNANYDGDLFRIQDNTPCYLNLDF
;
A
#
# COMPACT_ATOMS: atom_id res chain seq x y z
N MET A 1 2.68 -21.24 20.84
CA MET A 1 1.41 -20.95 21.54
C MET A 1 0.29 -21.77 20.90
N GLU A 2 -0.61 -22.36 21.68
CA GLU A 2 -1.78 -23.06 21.15
C GLU A 2 -2.75 -22.05 20.54
N ILE A 3 -2.96 -22.14 19.22
CA ILE A 3 -3.84 -21.22 18.49
C ILE A 3 -5.27 -21.66 18.72
N LYS A 4 -6.05 -20.87 19.46
CA LYS A 4 -7.47 -21.15 19.66
C LYS A 4 -8.21 -21.07 18.33
N ARG A 5 -9.05 -22.08 18.10
CA ARG A 5 -9.98 -22.11 16.99
C ARG A 5 -11.15 -21.16 17.27
N TYR A 6 -11.55 -20.37 16.27
CA TYR A 6 -12.75 -19.56 16.33
C TYR A 6 -13.99 -20.39 15.99
N SER A 7 -15.14 -20.04 16.56
CA SER A 7 -16.38 -20.82 16.45
C SER A 7 -16.94 -20.90 15.02
N ASP A 8 -16.60 -19.95 14.17
CA ASP A 8 -17.18 -19.77 12.84
C ASP A 8 -16.17 -19.95 11.69
N GLU A 9 -14.93 -20.38 11.99
CA GLU A 9 -13.88 -20.59 10.98
C GLU A 9 -13.88 -22.00 10.40
N SER A 10 -13.65 -22.12 9.10
CA SER A 10 -13.50 -23.40 8.41
C SER A 10 -12.24 -24.14 8.87
N ASP A 11 -12.20 -25.46 8.69
CA ASP A 11 -11.00 -26.25 8.97
C ASP A 11 -9.80 -25.75 8.14
N ALA A 12 -10.03 -25.43 6.85
CA ALA A 12 -9.01 -24.91 5.96
C ALA A 12 -8.39 -23.60 6.48
N TYR A 13 -9.22 -22.67 6.95
CA TYR A 13 -8.75 -21.40 7.49
C TYR A 13 -8.00 -21.57 8.81
N TYR A 14 -8.48 -22.44 9.70
CA TYR A 14 -7.81 -22.78 10.95
C TYR A 14 -6.42 -23.39 10.71
N GLU A 15 -6.32 -24.38 9.82
CA GLU A 15 -5.04 -24.99 9.46
C GLU A 15 -4.09 -23.97 8.81
N ALA A 16 -4.61 -23.10 7.94
CA ALA A 16 -3.82 -22.04 7.32
C ALA A 16 -3.26 -21.06 8.36
N ARG A 17 -4.06 -20.69 9.38
CA ARG A 17 -3.64 -19.82 10.48
C ARG A 17 -2.49 -20.43 11.27
N LYS A 18 -2.55 -21.75 11.54
CA LYS A 18 -1.46 -22.44 12.23
C LYS A 18 -0.16 -22.36 11.43
N LEU A 19 -0.21 -22.70 10.13
CA LEU A 19 0.96 -22.65 9.27
C LEU A 19 1.52 -21.23 9.10
N TRP A 20 0.66 -20.22 9.00
CA TRP A 20 1.09 -18.83 8.92
C TRP A 20 1.73 -18.35 10.23
N ASN A 21 1.19 -18.73 11.38
CA ASN A 21 1.79 -18.37 12.66
C ASN A 21 3.12 -19.09 12.87
N GLU A 22 3.25 -20.36 12.48
CA GLU A 22 4.53 -21.07 12.45
C GLU A 22 5.57 -20.32 11.60
N PHE A 23 5.20 -19.90 10.39
CA PHE A 23 6.07 -19.08 9.54
C PHE A 23 6.57 -17.82 10.24
N LYS A 24 5.67 -17.10 10.94
CA LYS A 24 6.04 -15.89 11.68
C LYS A 24 6.98 -16.18 12.85
N GLU A 25 6.73 -17.22 13.62
CA GLU A 25 7.57 -17.61 14.75
C GLU A 25 8.99 -17.91 14.26
N ILE A 26 9.13 -18.73 13.22
CA ILE A 26 10.43 -19.06 12.63
C ILE A 26 11.11 -17.79 12.09
N ALA A 27 10.37 -16.94 11.37
CA ALA A 27 10.88 -15.68 10.85
C ALA A 27 11.38 -14.72 11.95
N LEU A 28 10.70 -14.68 13.10
CA LEU A 28 11.04 -13.77 14.19
C LEU A 28 12.22 -14.29 15.01
N PHE A 29 12.22 -15.58 15.35
CA PHE A 29 13.04 -16.13 16.41
C PHE A 29 14.10 -17.16 15.96
N GLU A 30 14.01 -17.69 14.74
CA GLU A 30 14.87 -18.80 14.32
C GLU A 30 15.70 -18.47 13.07
N ALA A 31 15.06 -18.15 11.95
CA ALA A 31 15.73 -18.01 10.65
C ALA A 31 15.07 -16.95 9.76
N ARG A 32 15.83 -15.90 9.43
CA ARG A 32 15.41 -14.81 8.52
C ARG A 32 15.98 -14.94 7.11
N TYR A 33 17.11 -15.61 6.97
CA TYR A 33 17.84 -15.74 5.70
C TYR A 33 17.70 -17.15 5.16
N TYR A 34 17.46 -17.27 3.85
CA TYR A 34 17.29 -18.55 3.16
C TYR A 34 16.23 -19.48 3.79
N LEU A 35 15.22 -18.88 4.44
CA LEU A 35 14.13 -19.59 5.08
C LEU A 35 13.41 -20.47 4.04
N LYS A 36 13.34 -21.77 4.32
CA LYS A 36 12.52 -22.73 3.57
C LYS A 36 11.32 -23.05 4.41
N HIS A 37 10.13 -22.74 3.90
CA HIS A 37 8.89 -22.93 4.62
C HIS A 37 7.75 -23.18 3.63
N LYS A 38 6.77 -24.01 4.02
CA LYS A 38 5.62 -24.37 3.17
C LYS A 38 4.82 -23.15 2.70
N VAL A 39 4.77 -22.06 3.48
CA VAL A 39 4.17 -20.77 3.06
C VAL A 39 4.84 -20.21 1.81
N LEU A 40 6.17 -20.28 1.71
CA LEU A 40 6.90 -19.79 0.53
C LEU A 40 6.73 -20.74 -0.67
N GLU A 41 6.56 -22.03 -0.44
CA GLU A 41 6.22 -23.00 -1.50
C GLU A 41 4.82 -22.74 -2.07
N ILE A 42 3.83 -22.50 -1.21
CA ILE A 42 2.46 -22.11 -1.61
C ILE A 42 2.50 -20.81 -2.40
N LEU A 43 3.22 -19.80 -1.90
CA LEU A 43 3.41 -18.53 -2.61
C LEU A 43 4.05 -18.77 -3.99
N SER A 44 5.12 -19.55 -4.08
CA SER A 44 5.80 -19.86 -5.34
C SER A 44 4.86 -20.50 -6.36
N ASN A 45 4.05 -21.46 -5.93
CA ASN A 45 3.08 -22.13 -6.80
C ASN A 45 1.96 -21.17 -7.24
N TYR A 46 1.53 -20.28 -6.34
CA TYR A 46 0.51 -19.28 -6.63
C TYR A 46 1.00 -18.27 -7.67
N ILE A 47 2.19 -17.68 -7.48
CA ILE A 47 2.70 -16.62 -8.36
C ILE A 47 3.11 -17.13 -9.75
N ILE A 48 3.43 -18.43 -9.92
CA ILE A 48 3.63 -19.02 -11.25
C ILE A 48 2.38 -18.82 -12.13
N LYS A 49 1.19 -18.89 -11.53
CA LYS A 49 -0.10 -18.69 -12.22
C LYS A 49 -0.55 -17.23 -12.20
N ASN A 50 -0.03 -16.42 -11.27
CA ASN A 50 -0.42 -15.04 -11.00
C ASN A 50 0.78 -14.09 -11.13
N THR A 51 1.56 -14.26 -12.20
CA THR A 51 2.58 -13.29 -12.60
C THR A 51 1.98 -12.33 -13.60
N ILE A 52 2.22 -11.04 -13.39
CA ILE A 52 1.92 -10.02 -14.40
C ILE A 52 3.21 -9.42 -14.94
N THR A 53 3.16 -8.96 -16.18
CA THR A 53 4.18 -8.10 -16.76
C THR A 53 3.60 -6.71 -16.85
N ILE A 54 4.25 -5.75 -16.20
CA ILE A 54 3.93 -4.34 -16.36
C ILE A 54 4.73 -3.84 -17.55
N GLU A 55 4.04 -3.32 -18.55
CA GLU A 55 4.63 -2.93 -19.82
C GLU A 55 5.30 -1.55 -19.76
N GLU A 56 6.19 -1.31 -20.72
CA GLU A 56 6.78 0.02 -20.89
C GLU A 56 5.69 1.04 -21.25
N GLY A 57 5.69 2.18 -20.57
CA GLY A 57 4.74 3.26 -20.77
C GLY A 57 3.61 3.32 -19.74
N GLU A 58 3.40 2.25 -18.96
CA GLU A 58 2.38 2.26 -17.92
C GLU A 58 2.67 3.30 -16.82
N ILE A 59 1.60 3.89 -16.30
CA ILE A 59 1.65 5.00 -15.33
C ILE A 59 1.02 4.58 -14.01
N PHE A 60 1.76 4.82 -12.93
CA PHE A 60 1.35 4.61 -11.55
C PHE A 60 1.47 5.92 -10.77
N TYR A 61 0.95 5.92 -9.55
CA TYR A 61 0.84 7.13 -8.73
C TYR A 61 1.54 6.97 -7.41
N ARG A 62 2.23 8.01 -6.95
CA ARG A 62 2.85 8.08 -5.63
C ARG A 62 2.47 9.39 -4.97
N ALA A 63 1.89 9.31 -3.78
CA ALA A 63 1.55 10.48 -3.00
C ALA A 63 2.58 10.73 -1.89
N ARG A 64 2.72 12.00 -1.47
CA ARG A 64 3.50 12.41 -0.30
C ARG A 64 2.81 13.61 0.36
N ILE A 65 2.68 13.59 1.69
CA ILE A 65 2.31 14.79 2.44
C ILE A 65 3.46 15.79 2.33
N ILE A 66 3.13 17.04 2.04
CA ILE A 66 4.06 18.16 2.02
C ILE A 66 4.13 18.72 3.44
N ASP A 67 5.22 18.40 4.12
CA ASP A 67 5.58 18.91 5.45
C ASP A 67 6.86 19.76 5.36
N ASP A 68 7.38 20.20 6.51
CA ASP A 68 8.62 20.99 6.61
C ASP A 68 9.83 20.31 5.96
N LYS A 69 9.84 18.96 5.93
CA LYS A 69 10.94 18.19 5.32
C LYS A 69 10.82 18.23 3.80
N ALA A 70 9.62 18.13 3.28
CA ALA A 70 9.35 18.16 1.84
C ALA A 70 9.40 19.59 1.25
N LEU A 71 9.17 20.62 2.07
CA LEU A 71 9.07 22.01 1.61
C LEU A 71 10.32 22.50 0.86
N LYS A 72 11.52 22.06 1.27
CA LYS A 72 12.79 22.44 0.62
C LYS A 72 12.92 21.88 -0.80
N ASP A 73 12.28 20.75 -1.05
CA ASP A 73 12.27 20.08 -2.35
C ASP A 73 11.05 20.46 -3.20
N HIS A 74 10.25 21.41 -2.71
CA HIS A 74 9.04 21.87 -3.38
C HIS A 74 9.36 22.85 -4.50
N MET A 75 8.81 22.65 -5.69
CA MET A 75 9.13 23.44 -6.87
C MET A 75 8.73 24.91 -6.73
N VAL A 76 7.58 25.20 -6.11
CA VAL A 76 7.20 26.58 -5.72
C VAL A 76 8.30 27.21 -4.85
N TYR A 77 8.73 26.52 -3.79
CA TYR A 77 9.76 27.03 -2.89
C TYR A 77 11.10 27.21 -3.61
N GLN A 78 11.51 26.28 -4.48
CA GLN A 78 12.77 26.41 -5.23
C GLN A 78 12.74 27.55 -6.26
N CYS A 79 11.57 27.81 -6.86
CA CYS A 79 11.41 28.88 -7.86
C CYS A 79 11.28 30.27 -7.22
N TYR A 80 10.77 30.37 -5.98
CA TYR A 80 10.39 31.64 -5.34
C TYR A 80 11.06 31.92 -4.00
N GLY A 81 11.71 30.93 -3.39
CA GLY A 81 12.39 31.00 -2.09
C GLY A 81 13.86 31.44 -2.16
N LEU A 82 14.28 32.02 -3.29
CA LEU A 82 15.50 32.84 -3.38
C LEU A 82 15.19 34.27 -2.91
N PRO A 83 16.17 35.02 -2.36
CA PRO A 83 15.92 36.26 -1.61
C PRO A 83 15.04 37.29 -2.34
N ASP A 84 14.24 38.02 -1.55
CA ASP A 84 13.18 38.96 -1.95
C ASP A 84 13.43 39.76 -3.23
N GLY A 85 12.43 39.74 -4.13
CA GLY A 85 12.18 40.84 -5.06
C GLY A 85 11.94 40.48 -6.52
N GLU A 86 12.16 39.23 -6.95
CA GLU A 86 11.94 38.88 -8.35
C GLU A 86 10.55 38.28 -8.59
N ARG A 87 9.84 38.91 -9.55
CA ARG A 87 8.50 38.55 -10.01
C ARG A 87 8.33 37.04 -10.21
N LEU A 88 7.11 36.55 -9.95
CA LEU A 88 6.68 35.19 -10.26
C LEU A 88 7.19 34.76 -11.65
N ASN A 89 8.16 33.86 -11.70
CA ASN A 89 8.64 33.23 -12.92
C ASN A 89 7.48 32.48 -13.60
N ILE A 90 6.97 33.04 -14.70
CA ILE A 90 5.88 32.49 -15.52
C ILE A 90 6.21 31.05 -15.97
N LYS A 91 7.50 30.68 -16.03
CA LYS A 91 7.94 29.32 -16.38
C LYS A 91 7.42 28.24 -15.41
N TYR A 92 7.15 28.56 -14.15
CA TYR A 92 6.60 27.58 -13.19
C TYR A 92 5.24 27.01 -13.66
N HIS A 93 4.34 27.88 -14.13
CA HIS A 93 3.02 27.48 -14.64
C HIS A 93 3.04 27.05 -16.12
N SER A 94 4.21 27.08 -16.77
CA SER A 94 4.31 26.67 -18.17
C SER A 94 4.00 25.18 -18.34
N LYS A 95 3.45 24.80 -19.50
CA LYS A 95 3.28 23.37 -19.86
C LYS A 95 4.61 22.61 -19.91
N SER A 96 5.73 23.31 -20.09
CA SER A 96 7.08 22.73 -20.07
C SER A 96 7.57 22.30 -18.68
N ASN A 97 6.93 22.73 -17.59
CA ASN A 97 7.24 22.23 -16.25
C ASN A 97 6.17 21.22 -15.80
N PRO A 98 6.46 19.91 -15.85
CA PRO A 98 5.53 18.89 -15.40
C PRO A 98 5.56 18.68 -13.88
N PHE A 99 6.52 19.25 -13.15
CA PHE A 99 6.64 19.16 -11.70
C PHE A 99 6.11 20.44 -11.05
N ARG A 100 4.82 20.42 -10.70
CA ARG A 100 4.08 21.54 -10.09
C ARG A 100 3.82 21.31 -8.60
N GLY A 101 4.51 20.36 -8.01
CA GLY A 101 4.54 20.13 -6.57
C GLY A 101 5.96 19.89 -6.10
N LEU A 102 6.28 18.68 -5.68
CA LEU A 102 7.64 18.26 -5.39
C LEU A 102 8.49 18.12 -6.66
N SER A 103 9.81 18.33 -6.53
CA SER A 103 10.76 18.08 -7.61
C SER A 103 10.68 16.63 -8.12
N LYS A 104 11.32 16.36 -9.26
CA LYS A 104 11.44 15.00 -9.80
C LYS A 104 12.04 14.03 -8.79
N GLU A 105 13.11 14.44 -8.13
CA GLU A 105 13.86 13.65 -7.15
C GLU A 105 13.02 13.39 -5.90
N ALA A 106 12.35 14.44 -5.37
CA ALA A 106 11.48 14.31 -4.21
C ALA A 106 10.16 13.57 -4.52
N SER A 107 9.74 13.51 -5.78
CA SER A 107 8.58 12.72 -6.21
C SER A 107 8.88 11.21 -6.31
N PHE A 108 10.15 10.81 -6.21
CA PHE A 108 10.58 9.43 -6.48
C PHE A 108 11.07 8.70 -5.21
N VAL A 109 12.02 7.77 -5.39
CA VAL A 109 12.71 7.08 -4.29
C VAL A 109 13.78 8.01 -3.73
N PRO A 110 13.88 8.20 -2.39
CA PRO A 110 14.92 9.04 -1.82
C PRO A 110 16.35 8.62 -2.21
N PRO A 111 17.30 9.57 -2.26
CA PRO A 111 18.73 9.29 -2.44
C PRO A 111 19.29 8.25 -1.46
N LYS A 112 20.38 7.58 -1.85
CA LYS A 112 20.95 6.45 -1.10
C LYS A 112 21.50 6.86 0.27
N GLU A 113 21.93 8.11 0.38
CA GLU A 113 22.57 8.70 1.55
C GLU A 113 21.54 9.07 2.64
N ILE A 114 20.25 9.01 2.33
CA ILE A 114 19.17 9.33 3.25
C ILE A 114 18.77 8.07 4.02
N TYR A 115 18.54 8.23 5.32
CA TYR A 115 17.95 7.20 6.16
C TYR A 115 16.58 6.77 5.62
N ILE A 116 16.43 5.48 5.32
CA ILE A 116 15.18 4.86 4.87
C ILE A 116 14.63 4.02 6.01
N LYS A 117 13.44 4.38 6.48
CA LYS A 117 12.70 3.59 7.48
C LYS A 117 12.27 2.26 6.88
N GLU A 118 12.16 1.25 7.73
CA GLU A 118 11.52 0.00 7.41
C GLU A 118 10.07 0.20 6.93
N GLY A 119 9.69 -0.61 5.96
CA GLY A 119 8.33 -0.74 5.45
C GLY A 119 7.97 -2.21 5.27
N ARG A 120 6.80 -2.49 4.73
CA ARG A 120 6.30 -3.86 4.56
C ARG A 120 7.14 -4.68 3.60
N ALA A 121 7.66 -4.05 2.57
CA ALA A 121 8.42 -4.70 1.51
C ALA A 121 9.94 -4.49 1.65
N ASN A 122 10.39 -3.69 2.63
CA ASN A 122 11.80 -3.33 2.77
C ASN A 122 12.25 -3.24 4.25
N PRO A 123 13.38 -3.85 4.62
CA PRO A 123 14.03 -3.53 5.89
C PRO A 123 14.63 -2.11 5.86
N LYS A 124 15.08 -1.64 7.02
CA LYS A 124 15.81 -0.36 7.15
C LYS A 124 16.94 -0.27 6.11
N TYR A 125 17.14 0.92 5.56
CA TYR A 125 18.14 1.24 4.52
C TYR A 125 17.94 0.60 3.14
N VAL A 126 17.07 -0.40 2.99
CA VAL A 126 16.74 -0.97 1.68
C VAL A 126 15.68 -0.12 1.02
N ARG A 127 15.96 0.35 -0.20
CA ARG A 127 15.06 1.21 -0.96
C ARG A 127 14.10 0.40 -1.81
N CYS A 128 12.84 0.80 -1.81
CA CYS A 128 11.81 0.31 -2.72
C CYS A 128 10.91 1.48 -3.14
N LEU A 129 10.31 1.35 -4.32
CA LEU A 129 9.35 2.33 -4.83
C LEU A 129 7.93 1.84 -4.56
N TYR A 130 7.30 2.43 -3.55
CA TYR A 130 5.87 2.28 -3.28
C TYR A 130 5.08 3.22 -4.20
N MET A 131 4.10 2.66 -4.90
CA MET A 131 3.16 3.35 -5.78
C MET A 131 1.80 2.63 -5.80
N ALA A 132 0.81 3.24 -6.44
CA ALA A 132 -0.54 2.69 -6.57
C ALA A 132 -1.06 2.83 -7.99
N GLU A 133 -2.06 2.01 -8.35
CA GLU A 133 -2.64 2.00 -9.70
C GLU A 133 -3.54 3.20 -9.99
N SER A 134 -3.97 3.92 -8.96
CA SER A 134 -4.79 5.13 -9.10
C SER A 134 -4.30 6.25 -8.17
N PRO A 135 -4.51 7.52 -8.57
CA PRO A 135 -4.15 8.65 -7.72
C PRO A 135 -4.98 8.67 -6.42
N VAL A 136 -6.21 8.16 -6.46
CA VAL A 136 -7.09 8.03 -5.29
C VAL A 136 -6.50 7.03 -4.29
N THR A 137 -6.07 5.85 -4.73
CA THR A 137 -5.41 4.88 -3.85
C THR A 137 -4.13 5.47 -3.26
N ALA A 138 -3.30 6.14 -4.08
CA ALA A 138 -2.09 6.79 -3.58
C ALA A 138 -2.39 7.82 -2.49
N LEU A 139 -3.46 8.61 -2.66
CA LEU A 139 -3.93 9.58 -1.68
C LEU A 139 -4.36 8.91 -0.36
N PHE A 140 -5.11 7.81 -0.43
CA PHE A 140 -5.51 7.04 0.77
C PHE A 140 -4.30 6.47 1.52
N GLU A 141 -3.27 6.00 0.81
CA GLU A 141 -2.08 5.38 1.44
C GLU A 141 -1.27 6.35 2.30
N VAL A 142 -1.27 7.65 1.97
CA VAL A 142 -0.59 8.66 2.80
C VAL A 142 -1.45 9.19 3.95
N ARG A 143 -2.74 8.82 4.01
CA ARG A 143 -3.68 9.13 5.10
C ARG A 143 -3.68 10.62 5.50
N PRO A 144 -4.00 11.52 4.57
CA PRO A 144 -3.92 12.94 4.84
C PRO A 144 -5.08 13.39 5.75
N LEU A 145 -4.90 14.53 6.40
CA LEU A 145 -5.91 15.26 7.15
C LEU A 145 -6.54 16.35 6.29
N ILE A 146 -7.70 16.86 6.70
CA ILE A 146 -8.30 18.05 6.07
C ILE A 146 -7.31 19.21 6.16
N SER A 147 -7.17 19.96 5.07
CA SER A 147 -6.17 21.01 4.86
C SER A 147 -4.73 20.57 4.67
N ASP A 148 -4.40 19.28 4.75
CA ASP A 148 -3.06 18.82 4.34
C ASP A 148 -2.84 19.14 2.86
N SER A 149 -1.60 19.49 2.54
CA SER A 149 -1.11 19.58 1.16
C SER A 149 -0.47 18.24 0.80
N VAL A 150 -0.97 17.60 -0.24
CA VAL A 150 -0.48 16.31 -0.73
C VAL A 150 0.03 16.45 -2.16
N ASN A 151 1.28 16.12 -2.38
CA ASN A 151 1.83 15.98 -3.71
C ASN A 151 1.48 14.61 -4.28
N ILE A 152 0.89 14.55 -5.47
CA ILE A 152 0.70 13.32 -6.25
C ILE A 152 1.60 13.37 -7.47
N ALA A 153 2.46 12.37 -7.61
CA ALA A 153 3.36 12.20 -8.74
C ALA A 153 2.91 11.07 -9.66
N GLN A 154 3.10 11.25 -10.98
CA GLN A 154 3.00 10.15 -11.95
C GLN A 154 4.37 9.52 -12.13
N ILE A 155 4.39 8.20 -12.01
CA ILE A 155 5.56 7.34 -12.18
C ILE A 155 5.36 6.52 -13.44
N LYS A 156 6.25 6.67 -14.41
CA LYS A 156 6.26 5.89 -15.63
C LYS A 156 7.19 4.69 -15.49
N VAL A 157 6.75 3.54 -15.97
CA VAL A 157 7.59 2.37 -16.19
C VAL A 157 8.26 2.49 -17.56
N ASN A 158 9.59 2.55 -17.58
CA ASN A 158 10.40 2.74 -18.79
C ASN A 158 10.97 1.43 -19.32
N GLN A 159 10.87 0.33 -18.56
CA GLN A 159 11.23 -1.03 -19.00
C GLN A 159 10.33 -2.04 -18.32
N LYS A 160 10.01 -3.14 -19.02
CA LYS A 160 9.13 -4.18 -18.49
C LYS A 160 9.55 -4.66 -17.10
N LEU A 161 8.56 -4.85 -16.22
CA LEU A 161 8.72 -5.38 -14.87
C LEU A 161 7.98 -6.71 -14.73
N LYS A 162 8.68 -7.74 -14.25
CA LYS A 162 8.04 -8.98 -13.81
C LYS A 162 7.54 -8.81 -12.37
N VAL A 163 6.24 -8.88 -12.16
CA VAL A 163 5.61 -8.57 -10.86
C VAL A 163 4.79 -9.75 -10.37
N ALA A 164 4.94 -10.04 -9.08
CA ALA A 164 4.13 -11.04 -8.39
C ALA A 164 2.79 -10.40 -8.02
N ASP A 165 1.69 -10.90 -8.57
CA ASP A 165 0.36 -10.45 -8.20
C ASP A 165 -0.17 -11.33 -7.08
N ILE A 166 -0.38 -10.74 -5.92
CA ILE A 166 -0.97 -11.37 -4.74
C ILE A 166 -2.30 -10.71 -4.36
N THR A 167 -2.92 -9.99 -5.29
CA THR A 167 -4.29 -9.52 -5.09
C THR A 167 -5.24 -10.70 -4.95
N ILE A 168 -6.27 -10.49 -4.12
CA ILE A 168 -7.26 -11.51 -3.80
C ILE A 168 -8.67 -10.96 -4.07
N ASP A 169 -9.65 -11.87 -4.19
CA ASP A 169 -11.05 -11.49 -4.37
C ASP A 169 -11.63 -10.97 -3.06
N LEU A 170 -11.83 -9.65 -2.97
CA LEU A 170 -12.33 -9.00 -1.76
C LEU A 170 -13.77 -9.39 -1.40
N ASN A 171 -14.53 -10.00 -2.33
CA ASN A 171 -15.89 -10.48 -2.07
C ASN A 171 -15.93 -11.88 -1.47
N MET A 172 -14.84 -12.62 -1.53
CA MET A 172 -14.77 -13.99 -1.01
C MET A 172 -14.68 -13.98 0.53
N ASN A 173 -15.50 -14.81 1.17
CA ASN A 173 -15.39 -15.05 2.60
C ASN A 173 -14.30 -16.10 2.89
N TYR A 174 -13.05 -15.65 2.95
CA TYR A 174 -11.89 -16.52 3.21
C TYR A 174 -11.98 -17.33 4.49
N TYR A 175 -12.80 -16.87 5.44
CA TYR A 175 -12.91 -17.49 6.75
C TYR A 175 -13.82 -18.73 6.73
N LYS A 176 -14.72 -18.84 5.74
CA LYS A 176 -15.70 -19.91 5.62
C LYS A 176 -15.56 -20.72 4.33
N ASP A 177 -15.32 -20.03 3.22
CA ASP A 177 -15.57 -20.58 1.88
C ASP A 177 -14.30 -20.84 1.07
N ALA A 178 -13.14 -20.33 1.52
CA ALA A 178 -11.89 -20.47 0.78
C ALA A 178 -11.16 -21.79 1.08
N GLU A 179 -10.50 -22.32 0.04
CA GLU A 179 -9.55 -23.42 0.15
C GLU A 179 -8.30 -23.01 0.95
N PHE A 180 -7.58 -24.02 1.44
CA PHE A 180 -6.43 -23.84 2.32
C PHE A 180 -5.36 -22.89 1.74
N GLU A 181 -4.98 -23.08 0.48
CA GLU A 181 -3.97 -22.26 -0.21
C GLU A 181 -4.43 -20.81 -0.35
N LEU A 182 -5.71 -20.57 -0.66
CA LEU A 182 -6.30 -19.24 -0.74
C LEU A 182 -6.36 -18.56 0.63
N CYS A 183 -6.60 -19.32 1.70
CA CYS A 183 -6.50 -18.81 3.07
C CYS A 183 -5.08 -18.32 3.38
N ILE A 184 -4.05 -19.06 2.97
CA ILE A 184 -2.65 -18.64 3.11
C ILE A 184 -2.36 -17.37 2.29
N MET A 185 -2.84 -17.30 1.05
CA MET A 185 -2.67 -16.10 0.22
C MET A 185 -3.35 -14.86 0.82
N ASN A 186 -4.52 -15.01 1.44
CA ASN A 186 -5.17 -13.94 2.18
C ASN A 186 -4.33 -13.47 3.38
N MET A 187 -3.60 -14.36 4.06
CA MET A 187 -2.68 -13.97 5.14
C MET A 187 -1.44 -13.26 4.61
N ILE A 188 -0.88 -13.71 3.49
CA ILE A 188 0.24 -13.06 2.79
C ILE A 188 -0.17 -11.65 2.36
N GLN A 189 -1.27 -11.51 1.62
CA GLN A 189 -1.83 -10.20 1.24
C GLN A 189 -2.05 -9.32 2.47
N GLY A 190 -2.56 -9.91 3.56
CA GLY A 190 -2.78 -9.22 4.82
C GLY A 190 -1.50 -8.65 5.42
N ALA A 191 -0.36 -9.35 5.30
CA ALA A 191 0.94 -8.86 5.76
C ALA A 191 1.42 -7.61 4.99
N PHE A 192 1.03 -7.49 3.71
CA PHE A 192 1.32 -6.32 2.88
C PHE A 192 0.32 -5.17 3.05
N SER A 193 -0.81 -5.39 3.69
CA SER A 193 -1.91 -4.41 3.62
C SER A 193 -2.44 -3.98 4.98
N LYS A 194 -2.55 -4.88 5.96
CA LYS A 194 -3.21 -4.59 7.25
C LYS A 194 -2.42 -3.59 8.09
N PRO A 195 -3.03 -2.47 8.54
CA PRO A 195 -2.36 -1.46 9.34
C PRO A 195 -1.75 -2.04 10.62
N THR A 196 -0.56 -1.57 10.99
CA THR A 196 0.11 -1.92 12.25
C THR A 196 0.91 -0.73 12.75
N ASN A 197 1.05 -0.65 14.08
CA ASN A 197 1.93 0.30 14.77
C ASN A 197 3.24 -0.37 15.24
N ASN A 198 3.38 -1.69 15.06
CA ASN A 198 4.57 -2.44 15.41
C ASN A 198 5.38 -2.76 14.15
N PRO A 199 6.57 -2.15 13.95
CA PRO A 199 7.41 -2.44 12.78
C PRO A 199 7.84 -3.91 12.67
N ASP A 200 7.87 -4.68 13.77
CA ASP A 200 8.22 -6.10 13.74
C ASP A 200 7.20 -6.94 12.95
N ASP A 201 5.95 -6.46 12.84
CA ASP A 201 4.91 -7.09 12.03
C ASP A 201 5.24 -7.07 10.53
N TYR A 202 6.22 -6.27 10.10
CA TYR A 202 6.72 -6.25 8.73
C TYR A 202 7.73 -7.35 8.43
N ILE A 203 8.29 -8.02 9.43
CA ILE A 203 9.31 -9.06 9.21
C ILE A 203 8.83 -10.15 8.25
N PRO A 204 7.60 -10.71 8.39
CA PRO A 204 7.10 -11.72 7.47
C PRO A 204 6.97 -11.22 6.02
N SER A 205 6.42 -10.02 5.81
CA SER A 205 6.28 -9.44 4.47
C SER A 205 7.63 -9.05 3.85
N GLN A 206 8.59 -8.60 4.66
CA GLN A 206 9.95 -8.32 4.21
C GLN A 206 10.67 -9.59 3.75
N ILE A 207 10.53 -10.70 4.49
CA ILE A 207 11.09 -12.00 4.07
C ILE A 207 10.45 -12.46 2.76
N ILE A 208 9.14 -12.30 2.61
CA ILE A 208 8.43 -12.61 1.37
C ILE A 208 8.95 -11.74 0.21
N SER A 209 9.16 -10.43 0.43
CA SER A 209 9.73 -9.54 -0.57
C SER A 209 11.15 -9.95 -0.97
N GLU A 210 12.03 -10.29 -0.02
CA GLU A 210 13.38 -10.79 -0.32
C GLU A 210 13.35 -12.14 -1.04
N TYR A 211 12.43 -13.03 -0.68
CA TYR A 211 12.21 -14.28 -1.39
C TYR A 211 11.81 -14.03 -2.86
N LEU A 212 10.82 -13.19 -3.11
CA LEU A 212 10.38 -12.82 -4.46
C LEU A 212 11.52 -12.23 -5.29
N LYS A 213 12.33 -11.33 -4.71
CA LYS A 213 13.53 -10.78 -5.34
C LYS A 213 14.53 -11.88 -5.70
N SER A 214 14.76 -12.84 -4.80
CA SER A 214 15.72 -13.93 -5.00
C SER A 214 15.37 -14.86 -6.16
N ILE A 215 14.07 -14.98 -6.50
CA ILE A 215 13.57 -15.79 -7.62
C ILE A 215 13.24 -14.93 -8.86
N GLY A 216 13.70 -13.68 -8.88
CA GLY A 216 13.71 -12.82 -10.07
C GLY A 216 12.46 -11.96 -10.30
N TYR A 217 11.59 -11.77 -9.31
CA TYR A 217 10.54 -10.75 -9.39
C TYR A 217 11.09 -9.36 -9.06
N GLU A 218 10.56 -8.37 -9.75
CA GLU A 218 10.99 -6.98 -9.67
C GLU A 218 10.02 -6.09 -8.91
N GLY A 219 8.85 -6.64 -8.54
CA GLY A 219 7.88 -5.99 -7.69
C GLY A 219 6.78 -6.93 -7.21
N ILE A 220 5.89 -6.39 -6.38
CA ILE A 220 4.73 -7.08 -5.81
C ILE A 220 3.49 -6.19 -5.87
N ARG A 221 2.39 -6.73 -6.37
CA ARG A 221 1.07 -6.08 -6.49
C ARG A 221 0.10 -6.67 -5.46
N PHE A 222 -0.62 -5.83 -4.73
CA PHE A 222 -1.49 -6.24 -3.62
C PHE A 222 -2.64 -5.24 -3.38
N ASN A 223 -3.79 -5.70 -2.85
CA ASN A 223 -4.93 -4.82 -2.58
C ASN A 223 -4.59 -3.80 -1.47
N SER A 224 -5.07 -2.57 -1.59
CA SER A 224 -5.05 -1.59 -0.51
C SER A 224 -6.01 -2.00 0.61
N SER A 225 -5.64 -1.72 1.87
CA SER A 225 -6.55 -1.83 3.01
C SER A 225 -7.26 -0.51 3.34
N LEU A 226 -6.89 0.57 2.67
CA LEU A 226 -7.35 1.94 2.94
C LEU A 226 -8.29 2.47 1.87
N HIS A 227 -8.22 1.89 0.66
CA HIS A 227 -9.11 2.19 -0.44
C HIS A 227 -9.73 0.88 -0.94
N GLN A 228 -11.06 0.77 -0.83
CA GLN A 228 -11.80 -0.37 -1.37
C GLN A 228 -11.53 -0.49 -2.87
N ASP A 229 -11.24 -1.71 -3.34
CA ASP A 229 -10.81 -2.02 -4.71
C ASP A 229 -9.50 -1.33 -5.17
N GLY A 230 -8.86 -0.56 -4.28
CA GLY A 230 -7.56 0.04 -4.52
C GLY A 230 -6.47 -1.02 -4.60
N VAL A 231 -5.48 -0.77 -5.44
CA VAL A 231 -4.34 -1.66 -5.63
C VAL A 231 -3.03 -0.87 -5.51
N ASN A 232 -2.13 -1.46 -4.74
CA ASN A 232 -0.78 -0.99 -4.52
C ASN A 232 0.22 -1.86 -5.29
N LEU A 233 1.36 -1.25 -5.58
CA LEU A 233 2.49 -1.88 -6.20
C LEU A 233 3.77 -1.39 -5.53
N THR A 234 4.60 -2.33 -5.09
CA THR A 234 5.95 -2.02 -4.64
C THR A 234 6.97 -2.58 -5.62
N VAL A 235 7.82 -1.71 -6.17
CA VAL A 235 8.87 -2.08 -7.13
C VAL A 235 10.23 -2.08 -6.42
N TYR A 236 10.91 -3.22 -6.53
CA TYR A 236 12.27 -3.43 -6.03
C TYR A 236 13.30 -2.87 -7.03
N ASN A 237 13.11 -3.15 -8.32
CA ASN A 237 14.00 -2.67 -9.39
C ASN A 237 13.53 -1.33 -9.98
N PHE A 238 13.47 -0.31 -9.12
CA PHE A 238 12.94 1.00 -9.49
C PHE A 238 13.81 1.79 -10.48
N SER A 239 15.02 1.34 -10.84
CA SER A 239 15.81 1.99 -11.91
C SER A 239 15.16 1.89 -13.29
N LYS A 240 14.15 1.02 -13.42
CA LYS A 240 13.29 0.91 -14.60
C LYS A 240 12.11 1.89 -14.59
N CYS A 241 11.99 2.72 -13.56
CA CYS A 241 10.90 3.67 -13.39
C CYS A 241 11.42 5.11 -13.33
N GLU A 242 10.54 6.06 -13.61
CA GLU A 242 10.86 7.48 -13.58
C GLU A 242 9.64 8.29 -13.13
N ALA A 243 9.84 9.24 -12.22
CA ALA A 243 8.83 10.27 -11.99
C ALA A 243 8.81 11.22 -13.20
N ILE A 244 7.62 11.44 -13.78
CA ILE A 244 7.45 12.25 -15.00
C ILE A 244 6.67 13.55 -14.77
N SER A 245 5.90 13.61 -13.69
CA SER A 245 5.13 14.81 -13.30
C SER A 245 4.78 14.77 -11.82
N SER A 246 4.43 15.92 -11.26
CA SER A 246 3.92 16.05 -9.90
C SER A 246 2.97 17.23 -9.77
N GLN A 247 2.00 17.14 -8.86
CA GLN A 247 1.06 18.21 -8.59
C GLN A 247 0.59 18.19 -7.14
N ASP A 248 0.44 19.38 -6.57
CA ASP A 248 -0.12 19.57 -5.23
C ASP A 248 -1.64 19.54 -5.25
N PHE A 249 -2.19 18.90 -4.23
CA PHE A 249 -3.60 18.87 -3.91
C PHE A 249 -3.78 19.31 -2.47
N ARG A 250 -4.77 20.16 -2.22
CA ARG A 250 -5.20 20.47 -0.86
C ARG A 250 -6.39 19.58 -0.53
N ILE A 251 -6.36 18.92 0.62
CA ILE A 251 -7.51 18.12 1.06
C ILE A 251 -8.62 19.07 1.51
N GLU A 252 -9.72 19.07 0.76
CA GLU A 252 -10.89 19.91 1.06
C GLU A 252 -11.91 19.21 1.95
N ASP A 253 -12.07 17.89 1.81
CA ASP A 253 -13.04 17.08 2.54
C ASP A 253 -12.59 15.62 2.65
N ILE A 254 -13.11 14.90 3.65
CA ILE A 254 -12.91 13.45 3.84
C ILE A 254 -14.28 12.82 4.13
N LYS A 255 -14.70 11.91 3.24
CA LYS A 255 -15.95 11.14 3.40
C LYS A 255 -15.70 9.83 4.12
N ILE A 256 -16.42 9.61 5.21
CA ILE A 256 -16.35 8.38 6.01
C ILE A 256 -17.67 7.63 5.87
N THR A 257 -17.56 6.34 5.52
CA THR A 257 -18.68 5.39 5.55
C THR A 257 -18.39 4.30 6.58
N ALA A 258 -19.35 4.06 7.47
CA ALA A 258 -19.27 3.07 8.54
C ALA A 258 -20.63 2.39 8.75
N ARG A 259 -20.62 1.16 9.25
CA ARG A 259 -21.83 0.44 9.64
C ARG A 259 -21.72 -0.01 11.09
N ALA A 260 -22.85 -0.14 11.78
CA ALA A 260 -22.90 -0.79 13.07
C ALA A 260 -22.34 -2.22 12.95
N ALA A 261 -21.57 -2.63 13.96
CA ALA A 261 -21.15 -4.02 14.06
C ALA A 261 -22.38 -4.92 14.24
N CYS A 262 -22.24 -6.21 13.89
CA CYS A 262 -23.33 -7.16 13.94
C CYS A 262 -24.01 -7.13 15.33
N GLY A 263 -25.33 -6.92 15.36
CA GLY A 263 -26.11 -6.89 16.59
C GLY A 263 -26.09 -5.55 17.35
N ASN A 264 -25.40 -4.52 16.87
CA ASN A 264 -25.30 -3.23 17.58
C ASN A 264 -26.31 -2.17 17.13
N ALA A 265 -27.15 -2.47 16.14
CA ALA A 265 -28.25 -1.60 15.71
C ALA A 265 -29.43 -2.50 15.37
N ASN A 266 -30.33 -2.70 16.35
CA ASN A 266 -31.40 -3.69 16.28
C ASN A 266 -32.77 -3.12 16.71
N TYR A 267 -32.81 -1.87 17.16
CA TYR A 267 -34.02 -1.18 17.58
C TYR A 267 -34.35 -0.02 16.63
N ASP A 268 -35.63 0.33 16.57
CA ASP A 268 -36.10 1.48 15.80
C ASP A 268 -35.46 2.77 16.31
N GLY A 269 -34.98 3.60 15.39
CA GLY A 269 -34.22 4.81 15.71
C GLY A 269 -32.74 4.61 16.03
N ASP A 270 -32.21 3.38 16.04
CA ASP A 270 -30.77 3.13 16.24
C ASP A 270 -29.95 3.69 15.07
N LEU A 271 -28.80 4.31 15.36
CA LEU A 271 -27.81 4.66 14.34
C LEU A 271 -27.19 3.38 13.77
N PHE A 272 -27.56 3.01 12.56
CA PHE A 272 -27.10 1.75 11.95
C PHE A 272 -25.98 1.95 10.93
N ARG A 273 -25.87 3.16 10.36
CA ARG A 273 -24.88 3.46 9.33
C ARG A 273 -24.51 4.94 9.35
N ILE A 274 -23.27 5.24 8.98
CA ILE A 274 -22.85 6.56 8.50
C ILE A 274 -22.51 6.35 7.03
N GLN A 275 -23.11 7.11 6.13
CA GLN A 275 -22.84 7.06 4.69
C GLN A 275 -22.35 8.43 4.24
N ASP A 276 -21.09 8.50 3.80
CA ASP A 276 -20.44 9.75 3.38
C ASP A 276 -20.68 10.91 4.36
N ASN A 277 -20.34 10.69 5.64
CA ASN A 277 -20.54 11.61 6.76
C ASN A 277 -22.00 11.88 7.15
N THR A 278 -22.98 11.25 6.51
CA THR A 278 -24.41 11.38 6.82
C THR A 278 -24.86 10.24 7.74
N PRO A 279 -25.39 10.52 8.94
CA PRO A 279 -25.94 9.47 9.80
C PRO A 279 -27.24 8.90 9.21
N CYS A 280 -27.39 7.59 9.27
CA CYS A 280 -28.58 6.86 8.85
C CYS A 280 -29.10 6.04 10.04
N TYR A 281 -30.40 6.15 10.30
CA TYR A 281 -31.07 5.51 11.44
C TYR A 281 -31.99 4.39 10.95
N LEU A 282 -32.09 3.30 11.72
CA LEU A 282 -33.00 2.20 11.42
C LEU A 282 -34.41 2.74 11.53
N ASN A 283 -35.20 2.45 10.51
CA ASN A 283 -36.63 2.60 10.56
C ASN A 283 -37.24 1.21 10.37
N LEU A 284 -37.83 0.68 11.44
CA LEU A 284 -38.48 -0.63 11.45
C LEU A 284 -39.98 -0.53 11.16
N ASP A 285 -40.47 0.54 10.52
CA ASP A 285 -41.86 0.67 10.06
C ASP A 285 -42.32 -0.63 9.36
N PHE A 286 -43.02 -1.48 10.12
CA PHE A 286 -43.69 -2.71 9.71
C PHE A 286 -45.20 -2.45 9.62
#